data_AF-A0A178XMK8-F1
#
_entry.id   AF-A0A178XMK8-F1
#
_cell.length_a   1.000
_cell.length_b   1.000
_cell.length_c   1.000
_cell.angle_alpha   90.00
_cell.angle_beta   90.00
_cell.angle_gamma   90.00
#
_symmetry.space_group_name_H-M   'P 1'
#
loop_
_entity.id
_entity.type
_entity.pdbx_description
1 polymer ?
#
loop_
_entity_poly.entity_id
_entity_poly.type
_entity_poly.pdbx_seq_one_letter_code
_entity_poly.pdbx_strand_id
1 'polypeptide(L)'
;MIGGVAERSYEPLDLADLAAITSFAMRSLGAVFDRARVAALYRDRLLLLALAQGSALHYLDGTNGIKDFDVWAFFEAGPGKPFPHRKRWCTDLGPSRFGRHPGDAGYSGRRLDLMGRSIEVVRGENAEDAVRRWLASSARSAVALRQKPVFCLFPESSFGKRIN
;
A
#
# COMPACT_ATOMS: atom_id res chain seq x y z
N MET A 1 -12.21 13.29 -15.79
CA MET A 1 -13.40 13.70 -15.02
C MET A 1 -13.14 13.47 -13.54
N ILE A 2 -13.64 14.34 -12.66
CA ILE A 2 -13.52 14.18 -11.19
C ILE A 2 -14.81 13.51 -10.69
N GLY A 3 -14.67 12.44 -9.91
CA GLY A 3 -15.81 11.72 -9.34
C GLY A 3 -16.47 12.50 -8.20
N GLY A 4 -17.73 12.20 -7.92
CA GLY A 4 -18.50 12.83 -6.85
C GLY A 4 -18.22 12.27 -5.44
N VAL A 5 -19.08 12.64 -4.49
CA VAL A 5 -19.06 12.10 -3.12
C VAL A 5 -19.89 10.81 -3.08
N ALA A 6 -19.27 9.69 -2.73
CA ALA A 6 -19.95 8.39 -2.68
C ALA A 6 -19.24 7.39 -1.76
N GLU A 7 -20.02 6.57 -1.04
CA GLU A 7 -19.51 5.51 -0.15
C GLU A 7 -18.51 4.60 -0.87
N ARG A 8 -18.80 4.23 -2.12
CA ARG A 8 -17.91 3.42 -2.96
C ARG A 8 -17.81 3.99 -4.37
N SER A 9 -16.65 3.81 -4.99
CA SER A 9 -16.45 4.06 -6.42
C SER A 9 -16.35 2.73 -7.12
N TYR A 10 -17.17 2.55 -8.14
CA TYR A 10 -17.16 1.38 -9.02
C TYR A 10 -16.44 1.63 -10.33
N GLU A 11 -15.77 2.79 -10.43
CA GLU A 11 -14.93 3.07 -11.56
C GLU A 11 -13.83 1.98 -11.66
N PRO A 12 -13.49 1.50 -12.86
CA PRO A 12 -12.44 0.50 -13.05
C PRO A 12 -11.13 0.97 -12.43
N LEU A 13 -10.25 0.06 -12.00
CA LEU A 13 -8.90 0.41 -11.55
C LEU A 13 -7.91 -0.21 -12.52
N ASP A 14 -7.03 0.60 -13.13
CA ASP A 14 -6.11 0.16 -14.18
C ASP A 14 -4.63 0.38 -13.79
N LEU A 15 -3.72 -0.03 -14.68
CA LEU A 15 -2.28 0.08 -14.46
C LEU A 15 -1.80 1.55 -14.31
N ALA A 16 -2.42 2.50 -15.00
CA ALA A 16 -2.06 3.91 -14.88
C ALA A 16 -2.45 4.46 -13.50
N ASP A 17 -3.59 4.03 -12.96
CA ASP A 17 -3.97 4.36 -11.60
C ASP A 17 -3.04 3.71 -10.58
N LEU A 18 -2.63 2.45 -10.78
CA LEU A 18 -1.64 1.81 -9.92
C LEU A 18 -0.33 2.62 -9.89
N ALA A 19 0.10 3.17 -11.02
CA ALA A 19 1.31 3.98 -11.10
C ALA A 19 1.13 5.33 -10.37
N ALA A 20 -0.05 5.95 -10.48
CA ALA A 20 -0.40 7.16 -9.74
C ALA A 20 -0.44 6.92 -8.23
N ILE A 21 -1.06 5.82 -7.79
CA ILE A 21 -1.12 5.37 -6.39
C ILE A 21 0.30 5.11 -5.86
N THR A 22 1.15 4.44 -6.64
CA THR A 22 2.55 4.17 -6.29
C THR A 22 3.31 5.47 -6.06
N SER A 23 3.21 6.40 -7.01
CA SER A 23 3.86 7.70 -6.93
C SER A 23 3.40 8.49 -5.71
N PHE A 24 2.10 8.43 -5.40
CA PHE A 24 1.54 9.07 -4.22
C PHE A 24 2.06 8.43 -2.93
N ALA A 25 1.99 7.11 -2.81
CA ALA A 25 2.49 6.37 -1.65
C ALA A 25 3.98 6.63 -1.39
N MET A 26 4.81 6.67 -2.43
CA MET A 26 6.24 7.01 -2.32
C MET A 26 6.45 8.42 -1.78
N ARG A 27 5.71 9.42 -2.27
CA ARG A 27 5.78 10.80 -1.74
C ARG A 27 5.34 10.86 -0.27
N SER A 28 4.26 10.16 0.08
CA SER A 28 3.79 10.08 1.46
C SER A 28 4.82 9.41 2.38
N LEU A 29 5.50 8.35 1.93
CA LEU A 29 6.62 7.74 2.64
C LEU A 29 7.79 8.72 2.81
N GLY A 30 8.16 9.43 1.75
CA GLY A 30 9.21 10.46 1.79
C GLY A 30 8.95 11.49 2.89
N ALA A 31 7.74 12.07 2.90
CA ALA A 31 7.34 13.02 3.94
C ALA A 31 7.33 12.43 5.36
N VAL A 32 7.02 11.13 5.50
CA VAL A 32 7.13 10.41 6.77
C VAL A 32 8.57 10.30 7.24
N PHE A 33 9.49 10.00 6.32
CA PHE A 33 10.91 9.87 6.64
C PHE A 33 11.52 11.22 7.02
N ASP A 34 11.12 12.30 6.34
CA ASP A 34 11.63 13.65 6.60
C ASP A 34 11.27 14.16 8.00
N ARG A 35 10.05 13.85 8.47
CA ARG A 35 9.56 14.32 9.78
C ARG A 35 9.98 13.45 10.97
N ALA A 36 10.39 12.19 10.75
CA ALA A 36 10.58 11.24 11.83
C ALA A 36 11.92 10.48 11.72
N ARG A 37 12.88 10.84 12.58
CA ARG A 37 14.23 10.26 12.62
C ARG A 37 14.26 8.73 12.69
N VAL A 38 13.30 8.10 13.40
CA VAL A 38 13.20 6.63 13.48
C VAL A 38 12.71 6.03 12.16
N ALA A 39 11.76 6.67 11.49
CA ALA A 39 11.26 6.20 10.19
C ALA A 39 12.33 6.36 9.09
N ALA A 40 13.15 7.41 9.17
CA ALA A 40 14.25 7.64 8.23
C ALA A 40 15.27 6.49 8.17
N LEU A 41 15.41 5.68 9.23
CA LEU A 41 16.26 4.48 9.25
C LEU A 41 15.84 3.41 8.23
N TYR A 42 14.63 3.52 7.70
CA TYR A 42 14.04 2.60 6.74
C TYR A 42 13.97 3.16 5.31
N ARG A 43 14.48 4.37 5.06
CA ARG A 43 14.39 5.04 3.74
C ARG A 43 14.97 4.17 2.62
N ASP A 44 16.16 3.63 2.84
CA ASP A 44 16.90 2.83 1.86
C ASP A 44 16.65 1.32 2.02
N ARG A 45 15.61 0.96 2.78
CA ARG A 45 15.26 -0.44 3.10
C ARG A 45 13.92 -0.85 2.50
N LEU A 46 13.30 -0.02 1.68
CA LEU A 46 12.03 -0.38 1.04
C LEU A 46 12.25 -1.54 0.07
N LEU A 47 11.63 -2.67 0.36
CA LEU A 47 11.67 -3.88 -0.47
C LEU A 47 10.58 -3.86 -1.52
N LEU A 48 9.35 -3.61 -1.09
CA LEU A 48 8.16 -3.79 -1.93
C LEU A 48 7.02 -2.86 -1.48
N LEU A 49 6.34 -2.24 -2.45
CA LEU A 49 5.01 -1.65 -2.24
C LEU A 49 3.96 -2.59 -2.82
N ALA A 50 2.83 -2.72 -2.15
CA ALA A 50 1.72 -3.52 -2.65
C ALA A 50 0.36 -2.84 -2.47
N LEU A 51 -0.49 -2.95 -3.48
CA LEU A 51 -1.92 -2.74 -3.35
C LEU A 51 -2.52 -3.97 -2.69
N ALA A 52 -3.40 -3.77 -1.71
CA ALA A 52 -3.97 -4.88 -0.96
C ALA A 52 -5.46 -4.69 -0.63
N GLN A 53 -6.00 -5.66 0.09
CA GLN A 53 -7.32 -5.60 0.72
C GLN A 53 -8.45 -5.25 -0.27
N GLY A 54 -9.34 -4.32 0.06
CA GLY A 54 -10.51 -4.01 -0.75
C GLY A 54 -10.13 -3.41 -2.10
N SER A 55 -9.09 -2.58 -2.14
CA SER A 55 -8.62 -1.97 -3.38
C SER A 55 -7.98 -2.98 -4.34
N ALA A 56 -7.24 -3.97 -3.83
CA ALA A 56 -6.69 -5.04 -4.66
C ALA A 56 -7.76 -6.02 -5.16
N LEU A 57 -8.79 -6.31 -4.36
CA LEU A 57 -9.92 -7.11 -4.83
C LEU A 57 -10.66 -6.38 -5.95
N HIS A 58 -10.89 -5.07 -5.79
CA HIS A 58 -11.51 -4.25 -6.83
C HIS A 58 -10.67 -4.15 -8.10
N TYR A 59 -9.34 -4.09 -7.98
CA TYR A 59 -8.44 -4.18 -9.15
C TYR A 59 -8.61 -5.49 -9.93
N LEU A 60 -8.85 -6.60 -9.21
CA LEU A 60 -9.01 -7.92 -9.82
C LEU A 60 -10.37 -8.09 -10.53
N ASP A 61 -11.47 -7.68 -9.89
CA ASP A 61 -12.82 -8.02 -10.36
C ASP A 61 -13.82 -6.85 -10.43
N GLY A 62 -13.47 -5.66 -9.97
CA GLY A 62 -14.31 -4.46 -9.99
C GLY A 62 -15.59 -4.52 -9.14
N THR A 63 -15.81 -5.58 -8.37
CA THR A 63 -17.14 -5.91 -7.84
C THR A 63 -17.42 -5.21 -6.51
N ASN A 64 -16.43 -5.14 -5.61
CA ASN A 64 -16.66 -4.61 -4.27
C ASN A 64 -16.67 -3.08 -4.19
N GLY A 65 -16.22 -2.37 -5.23
CA GLY A 65 -16.02 -0.93 -5.20
C GLY A 65 -14.88 -0.50 -4.27
N ILE A 66 -14.25 0.62 -4.58
CA ILE A 66 -13.19 1.23 -3.78
C ILE A 66 -13.85 2.07 -2.70
N LYS A 67 -13.49 1.84 -1.44
CA LYS A 67 -13.79 2.75 -0.32
C LYS A 67 -12.61 3.70 -0.11
N ASP A 68 -11.45 3.10 0.07
CA ASP A 68 -10.12 3.64 0.27
C ASP A 68 -9.12 2.77 -0.52
N PHE A 69 -7.90 3.28 -0.70
CA PHE A 69 -6.80 2.53 -1.29
C PHE A 69 -5.87 2.02 -0.20
N ASP A 70 -5.79 0.70 -0.04
CA ASP A 70 -4.92 0.05 0.95
C ASP A 70 -3.56 -0.24 0.32
N VAL A 71 -2.52 0.46 0.77
CA VAL A 71 -1.13 0.24 0.31
C VAL A 71 -0.27 -0.26 1.45
N TRP A 72 0.51 -1.32 1.20
CA TRP A 72 1.48 -1.87 2.13
C TRP A 72 2.90 -1.58 1.66
N ALA A 73 3.71 -1.03 2.56
CA ALA A 73 5.14 -0.84 2.39
C ALA A 73 5.92 -1.84 3.24
N PHE A 74 6.65 -2.72 2.57
CA PHE A 74 7.51 -3.73 3.17
C PHE A 74 8.94 -3.24 3.19
N PHE A 75 9.54 -3.27 4.37
CA PHE A 75 10.92 -2.84 4.58
C PHE A 75 11.78 -4.01 5.05
N GLU A 76 13.06 -3.99 4.72
CA GLU A 76 14.04 -4.86 5.34
C GLU A 76 14.16 -4.53 6.84
N ALA A 77 14.12 -5.55 7.69
CA ALA A 77 14.43 -5.43 9.11
C ALA A 77 15.95 -5.18 9.33
N GLY A 78 16.35 -4.98 10.59
CA GLY A 78 17.77 -4.83 10.95
C GLY A 78 18.24 -3.47 11.49
N PRO A 79 17.51 -2.33 11.38
CA PRO A 79 17.87 -1.15 12.16
C PRO A 79 17.86 -1.43 13.66
N GLY A 80 18.80 -0.83 14.41
CA GLY A 80 18.92 -1.02 15.86
C GLY A 80 17.70 -0.55 16.68
N LYS A 81 16.80 0.23 16.07
CA LYS A 81 15.45 0.48 16.60
C LYS A 81 14.42 -0.22 15.73
N PRO A 82 13.49 -1.01 16.32
CA PRO A 82 12.48 -1.72 15.56
C PRO A 82 11.51 -0.76 14.87
N PHE A 83 10.96 -1.22 13.75
CA PHE A 83 9.99 -0.44 12.99
C PHE A 83 8.79 -0.13 13.88
N PRO A 84 8.26 1.11 13.88
CA PRO A 84 7.11 1.47 14.70
C PRO A 84 5.96 0.48 14.48
N HIS A 85 5.52 -0.19 15.56
CA HIS A 85 4.53 -1.24 15.45
C HIS A 85 3.21 -0.71 14.86
N ARG A 86 2.84 -1.22 13.68
CA ARG A 86 1.59 -0.93 12.96
C ARG A 86 1.35 0.56 12.72
N LYS A 87 2.30 1.25 12.11
CA LYS A 87 2.06 2.62 11.67
C LYS A 87 1.16 2.61 10.43
N ARG A 88 0.00 3.25 10.58
CA ARG A 88 -0.90 3.63 9.49
C ARG A 88 -0.70 5.12 9.22
N TRP A 89 -0.58 5.48 7.95
CA TRP A 89 -0.62 6.87 7.48
C TRP A 89 -1.78 7.03 6.52
N CYS A 90 -2.76 7.83 6.92
CA CYS A 90 -3.92 8.19 6.11
C CYS A 90 -3.61 9.48 5.37
N THR A 91 -3.91 9.53 4.08
CA THR A 91 -3.62 10.68 3.24
C THR A 91 -4.64 10.82 2.12
N ASP A 92 -4.92 12.07 1.75
CA ASP A 92 -5.83 12.40 0.64
C ASP A 92 -5.10 12.21 -0.70
N LEU A 93 -5.61 11.35 -1.58
CA LEU A 93 -5.05 11.19 -2.94
C LEU A 93 -5.21 12.43 -3.82
N GLY A 94 -6.08 13.35 -3.43
CA GLY A 94 -6.45 14.50 -4.25
C GLY A 94 -7.54 14.17 -5.28
N PRO A 95 -8.02 15.18 -6.03
CA PRO A 95 -9.12 15.01 -6.96
C PRO A 95 -8.83 13.94 -8.02
N SER A 96 -9.74 12.98 -8.17
CA SER A 96 -9.64 11.91 -9.16
C SER A 96 -11.02 11.44 -9.59
N ARG A 97 -11.08 10.61 -10.64
CA ARG A 97 -12.33 9.98 -11.09
C ARG A 97 -12.98 9.07 -10.03
N PHE A 98 -12.21 8.61 -9.05
CA PHE A 98 -12.73 7.81 -7.93
C PHE A 98 -13.55 8.62 -6.92
N GLY A 99 -13.52 9.95 -7.01
CA GLY A 99 -14.25 10.85 -6.11
C GLY A 99 -13.73 10.81 -4.69
N ARG A 100 -14.59 11.05 -3.70
CA ARG A 100 -14.24 10.97 -2.27
C ARG A 100 -15.28 10.22 -1.45
N HIS A 101 -14.84 9.62 -0.34
CA HIS A 101 -15.75 9.01 0.62
C HIS A 101 -16.48 10.09 1.46
N PRO A 102 -17.78 9.96 1.77
CA PRO A 102 -18.53 10.95 2.55
C PRO A 102 -17.91 11.21 3.93
N GLY A 103 -17.42 10.14 4.57
CA GLY A 103 -16.75 10.19 5.88
C GLY A 103 -15.33 10.76 5.91
N ASP A 104 -14.68 10.96 4.76
CA ASP A 104 -13.33 11.56 4.71
C ASP A 104 -13.46 13.10 4.63
N ALA A 105 -13.82 13.72 5.75
CA ALA A 105 -13.99 15.17 5.85
C ALA A 105 -12.65 15.89 5.57
N GLY A 106 -12.70 16.96 4.77
CA GLY A 106 -11.51 17.72 4.38
C GLY A 106 -10.68 17.10 3.25
N TYR A 107 -11.03 15.90 2.78
CA TYR A 107 -10.36 15.28 1.63
C TYR A 107 -11.03 15.72 0.34
N SER A 108 -10.22 15.90 -0.69
CA SER A 108 -10.62 16.23 -2.05
C SER A 108 -10.70 15.00 -2.97
N GLY A 109 -10.10 13.88 -2.56
CA GLY A 109 -10.22 12.57 -3.19
C GLY A 109 -10.46 11.43 -2.20
N ARG A 110 -10.31 10.19 -2.67
CA ARG A 110 -10.37 9.01 -1.81
C ARG A 110 -9.12 8.93 -0.96
N ARG A 111 -9.30 8.48 0.29
CA ARG A 111 -8.20 8.19 1.19
C ARG A 111 -7.32 7.06 0.65
N LEU A 112 -6.02 7.25 0.79
CA LEU A 112 -5.03 6.18 0.73
C LEU A 112 -4.57 5.86 2.16
N ASP A 113 -4.71 4.60 2.54
CA ASP A 113 -4.24 4.03 3.79
C ASP A 113 -2.91 3.31 3.56
N LEU A 114 -1.82 3.95 3.97
CA LEU A 114 -0.47 3.43 3.85
C LEU A 114 -0.05 2.72 5.14
N MET A 115 0.21 1.43 5.05
CA MET A 115 0.63 0.56 6.15
C MET A 115 2.11 0.20 6.02
N GLY A 116 2.87 0.29 7.11
CA GLY A 116 4.28 -0.11 7.12
C GLY A 116 4.55 -1.43 7.86
N ARG A 117 5.45 -2.25 7.33
CA ARG A 117 5.93 -3.48 7.98
C ARG A 117 7.40 -3.74 7.64
N SER A 118 8.23 -3.93 8.66
CA SER A 118 9.56 -4.53 8.45
C SER A 118 9.50 -6.05 8.49
N ILE A 119 10.26 -6.72 7.62
CA ILE A 119 10.36 -8.17 7.51
C ILE A 119 11.83 -8.58 7.39
N GLU A 120 12.16 -9.76 7.89
CA GLU A 120 13.47 -10.37 7.66
C GLU A 120 13.64 -10.70 6.18
N VAL A 121 14.85 -10.54 5.64
CA VAL A 121 15.24 -10.97 4.30
C VAL A 121 16.34 -12.01 4.43
N VAL A 122 16.14 -13.19 3.84
CA VAL A 122 17.15 -14.25 3.84
C VAL A 122 18.22 -13.91 2.81
N ARG A 123 19.48 -14.27 3.07
CA ARG A 123 20.59 -14.00 2.13
C ARG A 123 20.27 -14.58 0.75
N GLY A 124 20.33 -13.71 -0.28
CA GLY A 124 20.07 -14.08 -1.68
C GLY A 124 18.60 -14.12 -2.06
N GLU A 125 17.68 -13.85 -1.13
CA GLU A 125 16.25 -13.73 -1.38
C GLU A 125 15.93 -12.39 -2.04
N ASN A 126 15.07 -12.41 -3.08
CA ASN A 126 14.55 -11.18 -3.67
C ASN A 126 13.39 -10.62 -2.82
N ALA A 127 12.95 -9.40 -3.16
CA ALA A 127 11.90 -8.72 -2.41
C ALA A 127 10.55 -9.46 -2.45
N GLU A 128 10.16 -10.03 -3.60
CA GLU A 128 8.89 -10.75 -3.72
C GLU A 128 8.86 -12.00 -2.85
N ASP A 129 9.95 -12.77 -2.83
CA ASP A 129 10.06 -14.02 -2.09
C ASP A 129 10.10 -13.77 -0.58
N ALA A 130 10.78 -12.71 -0.14
CA ALA A 130 10.74 -12.27 1.26
C ALA A 130 9.30 -11.93 1.71
N VAL A 131 8.56 -11.20 0.87
CA VAL A 131 7.16 -10.86 1.15
C VAL A 131 6.26 -12.10 1.12
N ARG A 132 6.43 -13.01 0.17
CA ARG A 132 5.68 -14.29 0.10
C ARG A 132 5.92 -15.14 1.35
N ARG A 133 7.18 -15.30 1.76
CA ARG A 133 7.54 -16.02 2.99
C ARG A 133 6.92 -15.37 4.22
N TRP A 134 6.96 -14.04 4.31
CA TRP A 134 6.30 -13.33 5.40
C TRP A 134 4.77 -13.50 5.37
N LEU A 135 4.14 -13.45 4.20
CA LEU A 135 2.70 -13.70 4.02
C LEU A 135 2.32 -15.11 4.47
N ALA A 136 3.19 -16.11 4.29
CA ALA A 136 2.98 -17.48 4.76
C ALA A 136 3.07 -17.65 6.29
N SER A 137 3.61 -16.67 7.02
CA SER A 137 3.76 -16.74 8.48
C SER A 137 2.42 -16.68 9.24
N SER A 138 2.47 -16.91 10.56
CA SER A 138 1.31 -16.77 11.46
C SER A 138 1.06 -15.34 11.96
N ALA A 139 1.82 -14.35 11.47
CA ALA A 139 1.62 -12.96 11.87
C ALA A 139 0.19 -12.49 11.53
N ARG A 140 -0.54 -11.92 12.50
CA ARG A 140 -1.97 -11.55 12.31
C ARG A 140 -2.24 -10.72 11.05
N SER A 141 -1.35 -9.79 10.72
CA SER A 141 -1.51 -9.01 9.48
C SER A 141 -1.20 -9.82 8.23
N ALA A 142 -0.25 -10.76 8.26
CA ALA A 142 0.04 -11.63 7.12
C ALA A 142 -1.18 -12.52 6.83
N VAL A 143 -1.79 -13.07 7.89
CA VAL A 143 -3.06 -13.82 7.81
C VAL A 143 -4.16 -12.97 7.21
N ALA A 144 -4.35 -11.73 7.67
CA ALA A 144 -5.36 -10.83 7.12
C ALA A 144 -5.07 -10.40 5.67
N LEU A 145 -3.79 -10.20 5.32
CA LEU A 145 -3.38 -9.72 4.01
C LEU A 145 -3.55 -10.80 2.93
N ARG A 146 -3.19 -12.04 3.25
CA ARG A 146 -3.26 -13.16 2.29
C ARG A 146 -4.68 -13.66 1.98
N GLN A 147 -5.69 -13.19 2.70
CA GLN A 147 -7.10 -13.52 2.44
C GLN A 147 -7.64 -12.89 1.15
N LYS A 148 -6.95 -11.89 0.62
CA LYS A 148 -7.31 -11.17 -0.61
C LYS A 148 -6.09 -11.08 -1.52
N PRO A 149 -6.28 -10.76 -2.81
CA PRO A 149 -5.17 -10.50 -3.72
C PRO A 149 -4.27 -9.39 -3.19
N VAL A 150 -2.98 -9.52 -3.49
CA VAL A 150 -1.93 -8.53 -3.21
C VAL A 150 -1.19 -8.30 -4.51
N PHE A 151 -1.19 -7.07 -5.02
CA PHE A 151 -0.53 -6.71 -6.29
C PHE A 151 0.66 -5.80 -6.03
N CYS A 152 1.77 -6.08 -6.68
CA CYS A 152 2.99 -5.30 -6.52
C CYS A 152 2.88 -3.96 -7.24
N LEU A 153 3.32 -2.91 -6.54
CA LEU A 153 3.40 -1.51 -6.98
C LEU A 153 4.86 -1.05 -7.12
N PHE A 154 5.78 -1.70 -6.43
CA PHE A 154 7.23 -1.50 -6.51
C PHE A 154 7.88 -2.78 -5.99
N PRO A 155 8.96 -3.31 -6.59
CA PRO A 155 9.76 -2.74 -7.67
C PRO A 155 9.08 -2.79 -9.04
N GLU A 156 9.56 -1.97 -9.98
CA GLU A 156 9.02 -1.87 -11.34
C GLU A 156 9.06 -3.21 -12.09
N SER A 157 10.09 -4.03 -11.86
CA SER A 157 10.23 -5.37 -12.45
C SER A 157 9.06 -6.31 -12.16
N SER A 158 8.29 -6.03 -11.11
CA SER A 158 7.13 -6.81 -10.70
C SER A 158 5.84 -6.00 -10.63
N PHE A 159 5.84 -4.78 -11.16
CA PHE A 159 4.67 -3.91 -11.17
C PHE A 159 3.43 -4.60 -11.77
N GLY A 160 2.29 -4.48 -11.09
CA GLY A 160 1.02 -5.09 -11.48
C GLY A 160 0.95 -6.61 -11.30
N LYS A 161 2.04 -7.28 -10.93
CA LYS A 161 2.04 -8.74 -10.70
C LYS A 161 1.40 -9.05 -9.35
N ARG A 162 0.62 -10.14 -9.33
CA ARG A 162 0.05 -10.69 -8.09
C ARG A 162 1.13 -11.44 -7.30
N ILE A 163 1.17 -11.21 -5.99
CA ILE A 163 2.20 -11.75 -5.09
C ILE A 163 1.74 -13.03 -4.36
N ASN A 164 0.44 -13.21 -4.11
CA ASN A 164 -0.15 -14.31 -3.33
C ASN A 164 -1.31 -15.04 -4.01
#